data_AF-A0A6V7K5V3-F1
#
_entry.id   AF-A0A6V7K5V3-F1
#
_cell.length_a   1.000
_cell.length_b   1.000
_cell.length_c   1.000
_cell.angle_alpha   90.00
_cell.angle_beta   90.00
_cell.angle_gamma   90.00
#
_symmetry.space_group_name_H-M   'P 1'
#
loop_
_entity.id
_entity.type
_entity.pdbx_description
1 polymer ?
#
loop_
_entity_poly.entity_id
_entity_poly.type
_entity_poly.pdbx_seq_one_letter_code
_entity_poly.pdbx_strand_id
1 'polypeptide(L)'
;VSYLQQSYPYILKLHILNEFEKATSLLMKSTTNLPKILNEWEQRDQLIRASRGVEPVLGMRRATLDLFTELLESVQKNDVEITAALNIKKEIGKMWLKSAKIARKSGLYQQAYKYILSASDSCPQQELNIEQAQLYWQRDFQEEALMTLKRSFTNCFQPTSHYEALPHDVDTPDRRNFAKAKLLFAKYNEEMMKVSTMVNKEYYKEAYNSL
;
A
#
# COMPACT_ATOMS: atom_id res chain seq x y z
N VAL A 1 -17.15 -28.08 12.39
CA VAL A 1 -16.24 -27.34 11.48
C VAL A 1 -16.43 -27.94 10.10
N SER A 2 -16.93 -27.18 9.12
CA SER A 2 -17.30 -27.75 7.81
C SER A 2 -16.06 -28.27 7.08
N TYR A 3 -16.21 -29.33 6.27
CA TYR A 3 -15.12 -29.90 5.46
C TYR A 3 -14.36 -28.85 4.63
N LEU A 4 -15.06 -27.80 4.18
CA LEU A 4 -14.49 -26.67 3.46
C LEU A 4 -13.46 -25.88 4.29
N GLN A 5 -13.67 -25.74 5.60
CA GLN A 5 -12.76 -24.99 6.46
C GLN A 5 -11.45 -25.76 6.71
N GLN A 6 -11.51 -27.10 6.69
CA GLN A 6 -10.34 -27.98 6.81
C GLN A 6 -9.57 -28.10 5.48
N SER A 7 -10.25 -28.07 4.34
CA SER A 7 -9.61 -28.13 3.02
C SER A 7 -9.01 -26.79 2.58
N TYR A 8 -9.48 -25.67 3.14
CA TYR A 8 -9.05 -24.32 2.75
C TYR A 8 -7.53 -24.10 2.68
N PRO A 9 -6.70 -24.54 3.65
CA PRO A 9 -5.25 -24.36 3.58
C PRO A 9 -4.61 -25.08 2.38
N TYR A 10 -5.15 -26.23 1.96
CA TYR A 10 -4.65 -26.98 0.81
C TYR A 10 -5.03 -26.31 -0.50
N ILE A 11 -6.27 -25.81 -0.59
CA ILE A 11 -6.74 -25.02 -1.74
C ILE A 11 -5.87 -23.77 -1.91
N LEU A 12 -5.55 -23.09 -0.80
CA LEU A 12 -4.68 -21.92 -0.82
C LEU A 12 -3.26 -22.25 -1.31
N LYS A 13 -2.67 -23.36 -0.85
CA LYS A 13 -1.36 -23.81 -1.33
C LYS A 13 -1.36 -24.09 -2.83
N LEU A 14 -2.37 -24.79 -3.34
CA LEU A 14 -2.52 -25.05 -4.78
C LEU A 14 -2.70 -23.75 -5.57
N HIS A 15 -3.47 -22.80 -5.04
CA HIS A 15 -3.62 -21.47 -5.65
C HIS A 15 -2.27 -20.75 -5.76
N ILE A 16 -1.50 -20.73 -4.68
CA ILE A 16 -0.16 -20.12 -4.63
C ILE A 16 0.76 -20.78 -5.65
N LEU A 17 0.82 -22.12 -5.69
CA LEU A 17 1.65 -22.85 -6.65
C LEU A 17 1.28 -22.54 -8.10
N ASN A 18 -0.03 -22.52 -8.41
CA ASN A 18 -0.50 -22.17 -9.75
C ASN A 18 -0.13 -20.73 -10.14
N GLU A 19 -0.25 -19.77 -9.23
CA GLU A 19 0.17 -18.39 -9.50
C GLU A 19 1.67 -18.29 -9.74
N PHE A 20 2.47 -18.96 -8.90
CA PHE A 20 3.92 -19.01 -9.02
C PHE A 20 4.36 -19.58 -10.39
N GLU A 21 3.86 -20.76 -10.74
CA GLU A 21 4.21 -21.45 -11.98
C GLU A 21 3.88 -20.59 -13.21
N LYS A 22 2.66 -20.02 -13.23
CA LYS A 22 2.20 -19.19 -14.34
C LYS A 22 2.99 -17.88 -14.46
N ALA A 23 3.23 -17.19 -13.34
CA ALA A 23 3.97 -15.93 -13.33
C ALA A 23 5.41 -16.14 -13.79
N THR A 24 6.10 -17.14 -13.24
CA THR A 24 7.49 -17.46 -13.60
C THR A 24 7.59 -17.87 -15.08
N SER A 25 6.68 -18.72 -15.59
CA SER A 25 6.65 -19.11 -17.00
C SER A 25 6.49 -17.92 -17.95
N LEU A 26 5.66 -16.94 -17.60
CA LEU A 26 5.41 -15.75 -18.41
C LEU A 26 6.55 -14.72 -18.32
N LEU A 27 7.10 -14.49 -17.13
CA LEU A 27 8.20 -13.54 -16.91
C LEU A 27 9.49 -14.02 -17.58
N MET A 28 9.80 -15.32 -17.53
CA MET A 28 10.95 -15.89 -18.22
C MET A 28 10.85 -15.76 -19.75
N LYS A 29 9.64 -15.71 -20.32
CA LYS A 29 9.44 -15.49 -21.76
C LYS A 29 9.65 -14.04 -22.16
N SER A 30 9.13 -13.10 -21.38
CA SER A 30 9.30 -11.66 -21.63
C SER A 30 8.82 -10.83 -20.43
N THR A 31 9.56 -9.77 -20.12
CA THR A 31 9.19 -8.72 -19.15
C THR A 31 7.89 -7.99 -19.53
N THR A 32 7.55 -7.95 -20.82
CA THR A 32 6.32 -7.32 -21.33
C THR A 32 5.04 -8.01 -20.85
N ASN A 33 5.14 -9.24 -20.32
CA ASN A 33 4.00 -9.96 -19.74
C ASN A 33 3.63 -9.49 -18.33
N LEU A 34 4.45 -8.66 -17.67
CA LEU A 34 4.21 -8.21 -16.30
C LEU A 34 2.81 -7.60 -16.10
N PRO A 35 2.31 -6.66 -16.94
CA PRO A 35 0.98 -6.09 -16.76
C PRO A 35 -0.14 -7.12 -16.80
N LYS A 36 0.01 -8.16 -17.64
CA LYS A 36 -0.94 -9.26 -17.74
C LYS A 36 -1.01 -10.06 -16.43
N ILE A 37 0.14 -10.36 -15.84
CA ILE A 37 0.24 -11.09 -14.56
C ILE A 37 -0.41 -10.27 -13.44
N LEU A 38 -0.08 -8.98 -13.35
CA LEU A 38 -0.62 -8.09 -12.31
C LEU A 38 -2.14 -7.96 -12.41
N ASN A 39 -2.69 -7.81 -13.61
CA ASN A 39 -4.14 -7.74 -13.83
C ASN A 39 -4.84 -9.04 -13.41
N GLU A 40 -4.27 -10.20 -13.74
CA GLU A 40 -4.83 -11.49 -13.29
C GLU A 40 -4.79 -11.63 -11.76
N TRP A 41 -3.70 -11.21 -11.11
CA TRP A 41 -3.59 -11.20 -9.65
C TRP A 41 -4.61 -10.28 -8.99
N GLU A 42 -4.86 -9.10 -9.57
CA GLU A 42 -5.87 -8.16 -9.07
C GLU A 42 -7.30 -8.74 -9.18
N GLN A 43 -7.61 -9.43 -10.28
CA GLN A 43 -8.89 -10.14 -10.43
C GLN A 43 -9.04 -11.26 -9.39
N ARG A 44 -7.96 -12.00 -9.11
CA ARG A 44 -7.96 -13.07 -8.10
C ARG A 44 -8.06 -12.54 -6.68
N ASP A 45 -7.48 -11.37 -6.40
CA ASP A 45 -7.63 -10.72 -5.10
C ASP A 45 -9.10 -10.48 -4.75
N GLN A 46 -9.96 -10.25 -5.76
CA GLN A 46 -11.39 -10.07 -5.54
C GLN A 46 -12.05 -11.27 -4.88
N LEU A 47 -11.55 -12.47 -5.14
CA LEU A 47 -12.08 -13.73 -4.62
C LEU A 47 -11.50 -14.09 -3.23
N ILE A 48 -10.31 -13.59 -2.90
CA ILE A 48 -9.56 -13.95 -1.69
C ILE A 48 -9.74 -12.90 -0.57
N ARG A 49 -10.22 -11.70 -0.90
CA ARG A 49 -10.34 -10.52 0.00
C ARG A 49 -11.02 -10.76 1.35
N ALA A 50 -11.86 -11.78 1.49
CA ALA A 50 -12.55 -12.12 2.74
C ALA A 50 -11.88 -13.24 3.56
N SER A 51 -10.74 -13.76 3.13
CA SER A 51 -10.12 -14.94 3.73
C SER A 51 -8.91 -14.62 4.60
N ARG A 52 -8.63 -15.51 5.56
CA ARG A 52 -7.40 -15.47 6.39
C ARG A 52 -6.12 -15.78 5.60
N GLY A 53 -6.22 -16.08 4.30
CA GLY A 53 -5.14 -16.58 3.44
C GLY A 53 -4.48 -15.53 2.53
N VAL A 54 -4.83 -14.25 2.65
CA VAL A 54 -4.32 -13.21 1.75
C VAL A 54 -2.81 -13.01 1.88
N GLU A 55 -2.27 -13.04 3.10
CA GLU A 55 -0.85 -12.74 3.32
C GLU A 55 0.11 -13.77 2.70
N PRO A 56 -0.10 -15.10 2.83
CA PRO A 56 0.72 -16.08 2.11
C PRO A 56 0.75 -15.88 0.59
N VAL A 57 -0.37 -15.44 -0.01
CA VAL A 57 -0.46 -15.15 -1.45
C VAL A 57 0.37 -13.92 -1.78
N LEU A 58 0.21 -12.82 -1.04
CA LEU A 58 1.01 -11.60 -1.24
C LEU A 58 2.51 -11.85 -1.04
N GLY A 59 2.87 -12.65 -0.03
CA GLY A 59 4.25 -13.04 0.24
C GLY A 59 4.89 -13.80 -0.93
N MET A 60 4.18 -14.78 -1.51
CA MET A 60 4.70 -15.49 -2.68
C MET A 60 4.83 -14.57 -3.90
N ARG A 61 3.84 -13.70 -4.15
CA ARG A 61 3.90 -12.76 -5.28
C ARG A 61 5.11 -11.84 -5.18
N ARG A 62 5.38 -11.29 -3.99
CA ARG A 62 6.59 -10.50 -3.72
C ARG A 62 7.85 -11.30 -3.99
N ALA A 63 7.98 -12.49 -3.39
CA ALA A 63 9.16 -13.34 -3.60
C ALA A 63 9.39 -13.69 -5.08
N THR A 64 8.33 -13.92 -5.85
CA THR A 64 8.42 -14.18 -7.30
C THR A 64 8.95 -12.97 -8.06
N LEU A 65 8.43 -11.78 -7.73
CA LEU A 65 8.87 -10.53 -8.34
C LEU A 65 10.29 -10.12 -7.90
N ASP A 66 10.66 -10.38 -6.65
CA ASP A 66 12.00 -10.16 -6.11
C ASP A 66 13.03 -11.02 -6.86
N LEU A 67 12.79 -12.33 -6.98
CA LEU A 67 13.66 -13.25 -7.73
C LEU A 67 13.83 -12.81 -9.19
N PHE A 68 12.76 -12.32 -9.81
CA PHE A 68 12.83 -11.83 -11.18
C PHE A 68 13.57 -10.50 -11.29
N THR A 69 13.46 -9.63 -10.28
CA THR A 69 14.23 -8.38 -10.20
C THR A 69 15.72 -8.68 -10.09
N GLU A 70 16.12 -9.61 -9.23
CA GLU A 70 17.51 -10.07 -9.10
C GLU A 70 18.04 -10.65 -10.43
N LEU A 71 17.22 -11.45 -11.13
CA LEU A 71 17.57 -11.99 -12.43
C LEU A 71 17.81 -10.88 -13.46
N LEU A 72 16.92 -9.88 -13.54
CA LEU A 72 17.08 -8.74 -14.44
C LEU A 72 18.34 -7.94 -14.12
N GLU A 73 18.62 -7.69 -12.84
CA GLU A 73 19.82 -6.97 -12.39
C GLU A 73 21.11 -7.72 -12.75
N SER A 74 21.11 -9.05 -12.70
CA SER A 74 22.27 -9.86 -13.11
C SER A 74 22.55 -9.86 -14.62
N VAL A 75 21.54 -9.56 -15.45
CA VAL A 75 21.62 -9.62 -16.92
C VAL A 75 21.65 -8.21 -17.55
N GLN A 76 21.50 -7.15 -16.76
CA GLN A 76 21.31 -5.76 -17.19
C GLN A 76 22.29 -5.31 -18.29
N LYS A 77 21.76 -5.09 -19.49
CA LYS A 77 22.52 -4.65 -20.68
C LYS A 77 21.87 -3.47 -21.43
N ASN A 78 20.67 -3.03 -21.04
CA ASN A 78 19.82 -2.13 -21.82
C ASN A 78 18.70 -1.47 -20.96
N ASP A 79 18.22 -0.31 -21.42
CA ASP A 79 17.32 0.59 -20.67
C ASP A 79 15.93 0.03 -20.40
N VAL A 80 15.47 -0.94 -21.21
CA VAL A 80 14.13 -1.55 -21.10
C VAL A 80 14.03 -2.39 -19.83
N GLU A 81 15.07 -3.15 -19.50
CA GLU A 81 15.17 -4.08 -18.39
C GLU A 81 15.34 -3.32 -17.07
N ILE A 82 16.06 -2.19 -17.10
CA ILE A 82 16.16 -1.25 -15.97
C ILE A 82 14.76 -0.69 -15.65
N THR A 83 14.04 -0.23 -16.67
CA THR A 83 12.68 0.31 -16.50
C THR A 83 11.71 -0.76 -15.98
N ALA A 84 11.81 -1.99 -16.50
CA ALA A 84 11.02 -3.11 -16.02
C ALA A 84 11.30 -3.43 -14.55
N ALA A 85 12.58 -3.53 -14.14
CA ALA A 85 12.96 -3.77 -12.76
C ALA A 85 12.43 -2.68 -11.81
N LEU A 86 12.51 -1.40 -12.21
CA LEU A 86 11.94 -0.30 -11.43
C LEU A 86 10.42 -0.42 -11.27
N ASN A 87 9.70 -0.77 -12.33
CA ASN A 87 8.26 -0.99 -12.27
C ASN A 87 7.92 -2.18 -11.35
N ILE A 88 8.69 -3.26 -11.41
CA ILE A 88 8.51 -4.42 -10.54
C ILE A 88 8.71 -4.05 -9.07
N LYS A 89 9.78 -3.30 -8.75
CA LYS A 89 10.02 -2.78 -7.39
C LYS A 89 8.82 -1.96 -6.89
N LYS A 90 8.24 -1.08 -7.72
CA LYS A 90 7.04 -0.32 -7.35
C LYS A 90 5.85 -1.23 -7.01
N GLU A 91 5.64 -2.30 -7.77
CA GLU A 91 4.56 -3.26 -7.49
C GLU A 91 4.80 -4.05 -6.19
N ILE A 92 6.04 -4.44 -5.92
CA ILE A 92 6.43 -5.06 -4.64
C ILE A 92 6.10 -4.11 -3.47
N GLY A 93 6.43 -2.82 -3.60
CA GLY A 93 6.11 -1.80 -2.60
C GLY A 93 4.61 -1.69 -2.32
N LYS A 94 3.77 -1.69 -3.37
CA LYS A 94 2.30 -1.72 -3.22
C LYS A 94 1.83 -2.96 -2.45
N MET A 95 2.42 -4.13 -2.72
CA MET A 95 2.07 -5.38 -2.02
C MET A 95 2.49 -5.36 -0.55
N TRP A 96 3.67 -4.80 -0.23
CA TRP A 96 4.08 -4.61 1.16
C TRP A 96 3.13 -3.67 1.91
N LEU A 97 2.77 -2.53 1.31
CA LEU A 97 1.80 -1.60 1.90
C LEU A 97 0.43 -2.25 2.12
N LYS A 98 -0.03 -3.10 1.17
CA LYS A 98 -1.26 -3.88 1.34
C LYS A 98 -1.17 -4.84 2.54
N SER A 99 -0.02 -5.48 2.72
CA SER A 99 0.24 -6.39 3.84
C SER A 99 0.27 -5.65 5.17
N ALA A 100 0.90 -4.48 5.22
CA ALA A 100 0.87 -3.59 6.37
C ALA A 100 -0.57 -3.23 6.78
N LYS A 101 -1.39 -2.81 5.82
CA LYS A 101 -2.81 -2.50 6.02
C LYS A 101 -3.59 -3.69 6.60
N ILE A 102 -3.38 -4.89 6.06
CA ILE A 102 -4.04 -6.11 6.52
C ILE A 102 -3.60 -6.46 7.95
N ALA A 103 -2.30 -6.48 8.21
CA ALA A 103 -1.75 -6.78 9.53
C ALA A 103 -2.24 -5.78 10.58
N ARG A 104 -2.22 -4.48 10.26
CA ARG A 104 -2.70 -3.43 11.16
C ARG A 104 -4.18 -3.60 11.49
N LYS A 105 -5.03 -3.77 10.46
CA LYS A 105 -6.47 -4.00 10.65
C LYS A 105 -6.79 -5.27 11.44
N SER A 106 -5.86 -6.24 11.44
CA SER A 106 -5.96 -7.49 12.19
C SER A 106 -5.36 -7.40 13.60
N GLY A 107 -4.90 -6.21 14.04
CA GLY A 107 -4.26 -6.02 15.35
C GLY A 107 -2.83 -6.55 15.45
N LEU A 108 -2.23 -7.01 14.33
CA LEU A 108 -0.86 -7.53 14.28
C LEU A 108 0.14 -6.37 14.10
N TYR A 109 0.18 -5.46 15.08
CA TYR A 109 0.86 -4.18 14.93
C TYR A 109 2.38 -4.26 14.69
N GLN A 110 3.07 -5.18 15.35
CA GLN A 110 4.50 -5.40 15.11
C GLN A 110 4.76 -5.88 13.67
N GLN A 111 3.89 -6.75 13.16
CA GLN A 111 3.99 -7.25 11.80
C GLN A 111 3.68 -6.15 10.77
N ALA A 112 2.67 -5.32 11.06
CA ALA A 112 2.36 -4.14 10.24
C ALA A 112 3.56 -3.18 10.17
N TYR A 113 4.19 -2.89 11.32
CA TYR A 113 5.38 -2.04 11.36
C TYR A 113 6.52 -2.60 10.51
N LYS A 114 6.81 -3.91 10.62
CA LYS A 114 7.82 -4.57 9.79
C LYS A 114 7.51 -4.42 8.30
N TYR A 115 6.25 -4.61 7.90
CA TYR A 115 5.85 -4.45 6.49
C TYR A 115 5.95 -2.99 6.00
N ILE A 116 5.69 -2.00 6.86
CA ILE A 116 5.94 -0.59 6.51
C ILE A 116 7.42 -0.36 6.24
N LEU A 117 8.31 -0.91 7.09
CA LEU A 117 9.75 -0.81 6.86
C LEU A 117 10.17 -1.50 5.57
N SER A 118 9.65 -2.70 5.28
CA SER A 118 9.95 -3.40 4.01
C SER A 118 9.48 -2.65 2.76
N ALA A 119 8.51 -1.75 2.90
CA ALA A 119 8.01 -0.94 1.80
C ALA A 119 8.77 0.39 1.58
N SER A 120 9.70 0.76 2.49
CA SER A 120 10.32 2.11 2.49
C SER A 120 10.99 2.48 1.19
N ASP A 121 11.63 1.51 0.55
CA ASP A 121 12.52 1.76 -0.60
C ASP A 121 11.77 1.69 -1.94
N SER A 122 10.49 1.29 -1.91
CA SER A 122 9.71 0.97 -3.11
C SER A 122 8.31 1.58 -3.16
N CYS A 123 7.87 2.24 -2.09
CA CYS A 123 6.55 2.82 -1.96
C CYS A 123 6.64 4.35 -1.75
N PRO A 124 5.72 5.15 -2.31
CA PRO A 124 5.69 6.60 -2.05
C PRO A 124 5.58 6.93 -0.56
N GLN A 125 6.41 7.86 -0.10
CA GLN A 125 6.50 8.23 1.31
C GLN A 125 5.17 8.73 1.89
N GLN A 126 4.33 9.38 1.08
CA GLN A 126 2.98 9.83 1.45
C GLN A 126 2.13 8.66 1.96
N GLU A 127 2.12 7.54 1.22
CA GLU A 127 1.30 6.38 1.56
C GLU A 127 1.83 5.67 2.81
N LEU A 128 3.15 5.58 2.95
CA LEU A 128 3.81 5.02 4.13
C LEU A 128 3.52 5.84 5.39
N ASN A 129 3.65 7.17 5.31
CA ASN A 129 3.38 8.05 6.44
C ASN A 129 1.91 7.97 6.88
N ILE A 130 0.97 7.89 5.94
CA ILE A 130 -0.46 7.70 6.27
C ILE A 130 -0.66 6.39 7.02
N GLU A 131 -0.12 5.28 6.50
CA GLU A 131 -0.29 3.97 7.12
C GLU A 131 0.41 3.89 8.49
N GLN A 132 1.58 4.51 8.63
CA GLN A 132 2.31 4.62 9.89
C GLN A 132 1.54 5.45 10.93
N ALA A 133 0.94 6.58 10.53
CA ALA A 133 0.10 7.37 11.42
C ALA A 133 -1.14 6.60 11.88
N GLN A 134 -1.78 5.83 10.99
CA GLN A 134 -2.90 4.96 11.37
C GLN A 134 -2.46 3.83 12.32
N LEU A 135 -1.25 3.29 12.14
CA LEU A 135 -0.68 2.29 13.04
C LEU A 135 -0.41 2.86 14.43
N TYR A 136 0.20 4.05 14.53
CA TYR A 136 0.44 4.71 15.80
C TYR A 136 -0.86 5.01 16.54
N TRP A 137 -1.86 5.52 15.83
CA TRP A 137 -3.17 5.80 16.41
C TRP A 137 -3.81 4.57 17.06
N GLN A 138 -3.77 3.42 16.38
CA GLN A 138 -4.34 2.17 16.90
C GLN A 138 -3.53 1.51 18.02
N ARG A 139 -2.34 2.03 18.32
CA ARG A 139 -1.46 1.59 19.42
C ARG A 139 -1.42 2.60 20.57
N ASP A 140 -2.34 3.57 20.58
CA ASP A 140 -2.42 4.66 21.56
C ASP A 140 -1.20 5.63 21.56
N PHE A 141 -0.40 5.63 20.48
CA PHE A 141 0.68 6.61 20.24
C PHE A 141 0.12 7.83 19.48
N GLN A 142 -0.78 8.56 20.13
CA GLN A 142 -1.60 9.58 19.48
C GLN A 142 -0.81 10.83 19.08
N GLU A 143 0.20 11.22 19.87
CA GLU A 143 1.09 12.33 19.53
C GLU A 143 1.95 11.99 18.30
N GLU A 144 2.51 10.78 18.27
CA GLU A 144 3.33 10.30 17.17
C GLU A 144 2.52 10.19 15.88
N ALA A 145 1.25 9.79 15.97
CA ALA A 145 0.34 9.76 14.82
C ALA A 145 0.15 11.16 14.20
N LEU A 146 -0.17 12.17 15.02
CA LEU A 146 -0.35 13.55 14.57
C LEU A 146 0.97 14.15 14.06
N MET A 147 2.08 13.92 14.75
CA MET A 147 3.39 14.40 14.35
C MET A 147 3.82 13.81 13.00
N THR A 148 3.54 12.53 12.77
CA THR A 148 3.80 11.85 11.49
C THR A 148 3.01 12.49 10.35
N LEU A 149 1.72 12.75 10.54
CA LEU A 149 0.89 13.44 9.54
C LEU A 149 1.38 14.87 9.29
N LYS A 150 1.66 15.63 10.35
CA LYS A 150 2.16 17.01 10.25
C LYS A 150 3.46 17.08 9.45
N ARG A 151 4.42 16.19 9.74
CA ARG A 151 5.67 16.07 8.98
C ARG A 151 5.42 15.69 7.52
N SER A 152 4.45 14.82 7.26
CA SER A 152 4.09 14.44 5.89
C SER A 152 3.56 15.62 5.08
N PHE A 153 2.75 16.50 5.67
CA PHE A 153 2.27 17.71 4.98
C PHE A 153 3.40 18.66 4.58
N THR A 154 4.46 18.74 5.37
CA THR A 154 5.62 19.60 5.06
C THR A 154 6.57 18.95 4.05
N ASN A 155 6.81 17.64 4.15
CA ASN A 155 7.93 17.00 3.47
C ASN A 155 7.52 16.16 2.25
N CYS A 156 6.25 15.77 2.14
CA CYS A 156 5.82 14.77 1.16
C CYS A 156 4.64 15.24 0.30
N PHE A 157 3.91 16.27 0.71
CA PHE A 157 2.80 16.82 -0.05
C PHE A 157 3.12 18.23 -0.54
N GLN A 158 2.41 18.65 -1.59
CA GLN A 158 2.40 20.06 -2.00
C GLN A 158 1.61 20.90 -0.99
N PRO A 159 1.75 22.24 -1.01
CA PRO A 159 0.93 23.12 -0.18
C PRO A 159 -0.57 22.94 -0.46
N THR A 160 -1.43 23.13 0.55
CA THR A 160 -2.90 22.99 0.40
C THR A 160 -3.45 23.76 -0.81
N SER A 161 -2.94 24.98 -1.05
CA SER A 161 -3.35 25.83 -2.18
C SER A 161 -3.12 25.20 -3.55
N HIS A 162 -2.13 24.31 -3.69
CA HIS A 162 -1.92 23.55 -4.91
C HIS A 162 -3.11 22.64 -5.20
N TYR A 163 -3.57 21.90 -4.19
CA TYR A 163 -4.67 20.95 -4.35
C TYR A 163 -6.03 21.63 -4.51
N GLU A 164 -6.26 22.77 -3.85
CA GLU A 164 -7.49 23.56 -4.00
C GLU A 164 -7.59 24.24 -5.37
N ALA A 165 -6.46 24.53 -6.01
CA ALA A 165 -6.42 25.11 -7.35
C ALA A 165 -6.61 24.08 -8.48
N LEU A 166 -6.51 22.78 -8.17
CA LEU A 166 -6.70 21.73 -9.17
C LEU A 166 -8.18 21.64 -9.57
N PRO A 167 -8.49 21.52 -10.87
CA PRO A 167 -9.84 21.25 -11.33
C PRO A 167 -10.44 20.00 -10.66
N HIS A 168 -11.72 20.02 -10.30
CA HIS A 168 -12.37 18.91 -9.57
C HIS A 168 -12.45 17.60 -10.36
N ASP A 169 -12.32 17.64 -11.68
CA ASP A 169 -12.26 16.46 -12.55
C ASP A 169 -10.89 15.76 -12.51
N VAL A 170 -9.86 16.40 -11.96
CA VAL A 170 -8.51 15.85 -11.89
C VAL A 170 -8.32 15.05 -10.59
N ASP A 171 -8.57 13.75 -10.67
CA ASP A 171 -8.37 12.80 -9.56
C ASP A 171 -6.99 12.11 -9.66
N THR A 172 -6.01 12.58 -8.88
CA THR A 172 -4.68 11.98 -8.80
C THR A 172 -4.49 11.16 -7.52
N PRO A 173 -3.66 10.10 -7.53
CA PRO A 173 -3.32 9.37 -6.32
C PRO A 173 -2.75 10.27 -5.21
N ASP A 174 -1.94 11.25 -5.57
CA ASP A 174 -1.36 12.22 -4.63
C ASP A 174 -2.44 13.09 -3.97
N ARG A 175 -3.38 13.63 -4.77
CA ARG A 175 -4.55 14.39 -4.27
C ARG A 175 -5.39 13.56 -3.30
N ARG A 176 -5.72 12.31 -3.65
CA ARG A 176 -6.46 11.40 -2.75
C ARG A 176 -5.71 11.11 -1.45
N ASN A 177 -4.40 10.93 -1.53
CA ASN A 177 -3.56 10.70 -0.36
C ASN A 177 -3.52 11.95 0.54
N PHE A 178 -3.41 13.15 -0.03
CA PHE A 178 -3.46 14.40 0.71
C PHE A 178 -4.80 14.58 1.43
N ALA A 179 -5.92 14.46 0.70
CA ALA A 179 -7.26 14.57 1.27
C ALA A 179 -7.48 13.55 2.40
N LYS A 180 -7.05 12.30 2.20
CA LYS A 180 -7.11 11.26 3.24
C LYS A 180 -6.26 11.61 4.47
N ALA A 181 -5.03 12.10 4.27
CA ALA A 181 -4.15 12.48 5.37
C ALA A 181 -4.74 13.66 6.17
N LYS A 182 -5.29 14.67 5.50
CA LYS A 182 -5.97 15.81 6.14
C LYS A 182 -7.21 15.39 6.91
N LEU A 183 -8.03 14.51 6.34
CA LEU A 183 -9.19 13.97 7.01
C LEU A 183 -8.81 13.19 8.29
N LEU A 184 -7.76 12.37 8.23
CA LEU A 184 -7.24 11.68 9.43
C LEU A 184 -6.75 12.67 10.47
N PHE A 185 -6.03 13.71 10.05
CA PHE A 185 -5.51 14.74 10.95
C PHE A 185 -6.64 15.48 11.67
N ALA A 186 -7.72 15.85 10.96
CA ALA A 186 -8.88 16.51 11.54
C ALA A 186 -9.61 15.61 12.57
N LYS A 187 -9.83 14.33 12.22
CA LYS A 187 -10.45 13.34 13.13
C LYS A 187 -9.64 13.14 14.40
N TYR A 188 -8.33 12.98 14.26
CA TYR A 188 -7.44 12.76 15.41
C TYR A 188 -7.36 13.98 16.32
N ASN A 189 -7.35 15.20 15.77
CA ASN A 189 -7.39 16.42 16.58
C ASN A 189 -8.73 16.60 17.31
N GLU A 190 -9.84 16.20 16.68
CA GLU A 190 -11.17 16.20 17.29
C GLU A 190 -11.23 15.26 18.50
N GLU A 191 -10.82 14.00 18.31
CA GLU A 191 -10.83 12.98 19.37
C GLU A 191 -9.92 13.36 20.55
N MET A 192 -8.81 14.05 20.28
CA MET A 192 -7.90 14.54 21.32
C MET A 192 -8.32 15.87 21.96
N MET A 193 -9.33 16.56 21.43
CA MET A 193 -9.67 17.94 21.77
C MET A 193 -8.45 18.89 21.79
N LYS A 194 -7.48 18.67 20.88
CA LYS A 194 -6.20 19.39 20.88
C LYS A 194 -6.27 20.81 20.35
N VAL A 195 -7.26 21.09 19.50
CA VAL A 195 -7.44 22.39 18.86
C VAL A 195 -8.88 22.84 19.00
N SER A 196 -9.12 24.14 18.85
CA SER A 196 -10.49 24.67 18.89
C SER A 196 -11.32 24.11 17.74
N THR A 197 -12.63 24.01 17.95
CA THR A 197 -13.59 23.54 16.94
C THR A 197 -13.49 24.33 15.63
N MET A 198 -13.19 25.63 15.71
CA MET A 198 -13.00 26.47 14.53
C MET A 198 -11.77 26.04 13.71
N VAL A 199 -10.63 25.82 14.37
CA VAL A 199 -9.41 25.36 13.70
C VAL A 199 -9.62 23.97 13.10
N ASN A 200 -10.29 23.07 13.81
CA ASN A 200 -10.53 21.73 13.30
C ASN A 200 -11.47 21.71 12.08
N LYS A 201 -12.45 22.62 12.04
CA LYS A 201 -13.35 22.79 10.90
C LYS A 201 -12.60 23.18 9.62
N GLU A 202 -11.56 24.01 9.72
CA GLU A 202 -10.71 24.33 8.58
C GLU A 202 -9.98 23.08 8.06
N TYR A 203 -9.47 22.20 8.91
CA TYR A 203 -8.83 20.95 8.46
C TYR A 203 -9.80 20.02 7.70
N TYR A 204 -11.04 19.92 8.16
CA TYR A 204 -12.08 19.19 7.41
C TYR A 204 -12.39 19.83 6.07
N LYS A 205 -12.45 21.17 6.01
CA LYS A 205 -12.68 21.92 4.78
C LYS A 205 -11.54 21.74 3.78
N GLU A 206 -10.28 21.83 4.22
CA GLU A 206 -9.10 21.56 3.40
C GLU A 206 -9.14 20.14 2.82
N ALA A 207 -9.53 19.15 3.64
CA ALA A 207 -9.68 17.77 3.17
C ALA A 207 -10.75 17.62 2.07
N TYR A 208 -11.88 18.31 2.25
CA TYR A 208 -13.01 18.27 1.29
C TYR A 208 -12.69 19.01 -0.01
N ASN A 209 -12.14 20.23 0.09
CA ASN A 209 -11.77 21.05 -1.08
C ASN A 209 -10.68 20.38 -1.92
N SER A 210 -9.89 19.51 -1.33
CA SER A 210 -8.86 18.74 -2.01
C SER A 210 -9.40 17.51 -2.74
N LEU A 211 -10.71 17.25 -2.76
CA LEU A 211 -11.34 16.19 -3.59
C LEU A 211 -11.97 16.78 -4.85
#